data_AF-A7EBL4-F1
#
_entry.id   AF-A7EBL4-F1
#
_cell.length_a   1.000
_cell.length_b   1.000
_cell.length_c   1.000
_cell.angle_alpha   90.00
_cell.angle_beta   90.00
_cell.angle_gamma   90.00
#
_symmetry.space_group_name_H-M   'P 1'
#
loop_
_entity.id
_entity.type
_entity.pdbx_description
1 polymer ?
#
loop_
_entity_poly.entity_id
_entity_poly.type
_entity_poly.pdbx_seq_one_letter_code
_entity_poly.pdbx_strand_id
1 'polypeptide(L)'
;MIFVSSTSTGPIPTGTAAAIGGIQPPNIERTSDPDRPYSVNGDKFTDIEDAVDRACSIQHNACADAINNGALSDAEISDCDNQLKVCVAAT
;
A
#
# COMPACT_ATOMS: atom_id res chain seq x y z
N MET A 1 -29.90 21.62 11.35
CA MET A 1 -29.08 20.40 11.43
C MET A 1 -28.35 20.28 10.12
N ILE A 2 -27.11 20.78 10.04
CA ILE A 2 -26.28 20.67 8.83
C ILE A 2 -25.48 19.40 9.01
N PHE A 3 -25.94 18.30 8.42
CA PHE A 3 -25.10 17.12 8.23
C PHE A 3 -24.10 17.48 7.14
N VAL A 4 -22.93 17.98 7.53
CA VAL A 4 -21.77 18.00 6.65
C VAL A 4 -21.45 16.52 6.41
N SER A 5 -21.88 15.99 5.26
CA SER A 5 -21.32 14.76 4.71
C SER A 5 -19.85 15.05 4.43
N SER A 6 -19.01 14.92 5.44
CA SER A 6 -17.58 14.79 5.27
C SER A 6 -17.40 13.51 4.45
N THR A 7 -17.28 13.65 3.14
CA THR A 7 -16.60 12.66 2.32
C THR A 7 -15.20 12.61 2.90
N SER A 8 -14.97 11.65 3.80
CA SER A 8 -13.66 11.44 4.37
C SER A 8 -12.77 10.98 3.23
N THR A 9 -12.06 11.91 2.59
CA THR A 9 -10.88 11.67 1.75
C THR A 9 -9.72 11.18 2.64
N GLY A 10 -10.02 10.33 3.62
CA GLY A 10 -9.02 9.68 4.44
C GLY A 10 -8.32 8.61 3.61
N PRO A 11 -7.02 8.36 3.84
CA PRO A 11 -6.34 7.25 3.21
C PRO A 11 -7.11 5.96 3.51
N ILE A 12 -7.32 5.13 2.48
CA ILE A 12 -7.88 3.80 2.69
C ILE A 12 -6.74 2.98 3.32
N PRO A 13 -6.87 2.55 4.59
CA PRO A 13 -5.82 1.78 5.22
C PRO A 13 -5.76 0.39 4.55
N THR A 14 -4.79 0.17 3.67
CA THR A 14 -4.33 -1.17 3.31
C THR A 14 -3.78 -1.83 4.58
N GLY A 15 -4.39 -2.95 4.99
CA GLY A 15 -4.30 -3.50 6.35
C GLY A 15 -2.90 -3.58 6.98
N THR A 16 -2.83 -3.30 8.28
CA THR A 16 -1.63 -3.24 9.14
C THR A 16 -1.01 -4.60 9.52
N ALA A 17 -1.37 -5.70 8.86
CA ALA A 17 -1.16 -7.04 9.44
C ALA A 17 0.22 -7.70 9.20
N ALA A 18 1.13 -7.16 8.38
CA ALA A 18 2.30 -7.94 7.94
C ALA A 18 3.57 -7.14 7.61
N ALA A 19 3.85 -6.00 8.26
CA ALA A 19 5.01 -5.18 7.93
C ALA A 19 6.34 -5.71 8.51
N ILE A 20 7.05 -6.52 7.71
CA ILE A 20 8.44 -6.91 7.95
C ILE A 20 9.29 -5.64 8.04
N GLY A 21 10.13 -5.56 9.08
CA GLY A 21 10.99 -4.40 9.32
C GLY A 21 10.24 -3.09 9.60
N GLY A 22 8.94 -3.14 9.89
CA GLY A 22 8.10 -1.94 10.03
C GLY A 22 7.79 -1.23 8.71
N ILE A 23 8.12 -1.84 7.57
CA ILE A 23 7.90 -1.29 6.23
C ILE A 23 6.44 -1.52 5.84
N GLN A 24 5.66 -0.45 5.81
CA GLN A 24 4.24 -0.45 5.45
C GLN A 24 4.06 -0.18 3.95
N PRO A 25 2.95 -0.65 3.33
CA PRO A 25 2.59 -0.16 2.01
C PRO A 25 2.27 1.34 2.06
N PRO A 26 2.54 2.10 0.99
CA PRO A 26 2.09 3.48 0.88
C PRO A 26 0.57 3.56 0.90
N ASN A 27 0.04 4.70 1.30
CA ASN A 27 -1.40 4.93 1.34
C ASN A 27 -1.98 4.97 -0.07
N ILE A 28 -3.21 4.44 -0.20
CA ILE A 28 -4.07 4.70 -1.34
C ILE A 28 -4.93 5.91 -1.01
N GLU A 29 -4.85 6.93 -1.85
CA GLU A 29 -5.60 8.18 -1.73
C GLU A 29 -6.71 8.26 -2.77
N ARG A 30 -7.74 9.06 -2.49
CA ARG A 30 -8.78 9.40 -3.46
C ARG A 30 -8.41 10.66 -4.20
N THR A 31 -8.50 10.63 -5.53
CA THR A 31 -8.25 11.82 -6.36
C THR A 31 -9.56 12.56 -6.66
N SER A 32 -9.45 13.75 -7.24
CA SER A 32 -10.59 14.50 -7.80
C SER A 32 -10.88 14.16 -9.27
N ASP A 33 -10.08 13.29 -9.89
CA ASP A 33 -10.22 12.84 -11.27
C ASP A 33 -11.16 11.60 -11.28
N PRO A 34 -12.40 11.72 -11.80
CA PRO A 34 -13.35 10.61 -11.78
C PRO A 34 -12.92 9.44 -12.67
N ASP A 35 -12.07 9.68 -13.69
CA ASP A 35 -11.56 8.62 -14.57
C ASP A 35 -10.41 7.84 -13.94
N ARG A 36 -9.72 8.44 -12.96
CA ARG A 36 -8.66 7.78 -12.18
C ARG A 36 -8.76 8.16 -10.70
N PRO A 37 -9.73 7.58 -9.99
CA PRO A 37 -10.14 8.11 -8.70
C PRO A 37 -9.28 7.61 -7.54
N TYR A 38 -8.25 6.79 -7.80
CA TYR A 38 -7.30 6.28 -6.81
C TYR A 38 -5.87 6.71 -7.14
N SER A 39 -5.03 6.93 -6.13
CA SER A 39 -3.61 7.18 -6.34
C SER A 39 -2.71 6.60 -5.25
N VAL A 40 -1.49 6.23 -5.64
CA VAL A 40 -0.43 5.74 -4.76
C VAL A 40 0.87 6.42 -5.14
N ASN A 41 1.50 7.16 -4.22
CA ASN A 41 2.71 7.93 -4.47
C ASN A 41 2.65 8.82 -5.74
N GLY A 42 1.46 9.31 -6.10
CA GLY A 42 1.24 10.14 -7.29
C GLY A 42 0.91 9.38 -8.57
N ASP A 43 1.12 8.06 -8.63
CA ASP A 43 0.57 7.20 -9.69
C ASP A 43 -0.95 7.13 -9.53
N LYS A 44 -1.72 7.20 -10.63
CA LYS A 44 -3.19 7.22 -10.59
C LYS A 44 -3.80 5.99 -11.28
N PHE A 45 -4.86 5.45 -10.70
CA PHE A 45 -5.48 4.19 -11.10
C PHE A 45 -6.99 4.35 -11.29
N THR A 46 -7.53 3.57 -12.24
CA THR A 46 -8.96 3.51 -12.57
C THR A 46 -9.76 2.74 -11.54
N ASP A 47 -9.18 1.69 -10.96
CA ASP A 47 -9.79 0.85 -9.94
C ASP A 47 -8.92 0.77 -8.68
N ILE A 48 -9.51 0.25 -7.59
CA ILE A 48 -8.85 0.21 -6.29
C ILE A 48 -7.90 -0.98 -6.22
N GLU A 49 -8.19 -2.06 -6.94
CA GLU A 49 -7.41 -3.28 -7.01
C GLU A 49 -6.00 -3.00 -7.58
N ASP A 50 -5.89 -2.28 -8.70
CA ASP A 50 -4.62 -1.86 -9.28
C ASP A 50 -3.83 -0.95 -8.32
N ALA A 51 -4.52 -0.09 -7.57
CA ALA A 51 -3.91 0.77 -6.58
C ALA A 51 -3.35 -0.06 -5.39
N VAL A 52 -4.08 -1.08 -4.94
CA VAL A 52 -3.61 -2.02 -3.91
C VAL A 52 -2.39 -2.79 -4.40
N ASP A 53 -2.44 -3.35 -5.60
CA ASP A 53 -1.31 -4.07 -6.19
C ASP A 53 -0.07 -3.18 -6.26
N ARG A 54 -0.23 -1.91 -6.67
CA ARG A 54 0.87 -0.94 -6.67
C ARG A 54 1.42 -0.70 -5.27
N ALA A 55 0.57 -0.46 -4.29
CA ALA A 55 0.98 -0.19 -2.91
C ALA A 55 1.74 -1.39 -2.31
N CYS A 56 1.21 -2.60 -2.50
CA CYS A 56 1.83 -3.82 -2.01
C CYS A 56 3.16 -4.12 -2.73
N SER A 57 3.27 -3.85 -4.03
CA SER A 57 4.54 -3.96 -4.76
C SER A 57 5.59 -2.97 -4.26
N ILE A 58 5.19 -1.74 -3.89
CA ILE A 58 6.11 -0.77 -3.29
C ILE A 58 6.61 -1.25 -1.92
N GLN A 59 5.73 -1.83 -1.10
CA GLN A 59 6.12 -2.43 0.18
C GLN A 59 7.14 -3.55 -0.01
N HIS A 60 6.86 -4.48 -0.95
CA HIS A 60 7.75 -5.60 -1.27
C HIS A 60 9.14 -5.13 -1.68
N ASN A 61 9.21 -4.16 -2.60
CA ASN A 61 10.49 -3.62 -3.06
C ASN A 61 11.25 -2.97 -1.90
N ALA A 62 10.59 -2.20 -1.04
CA ALA A 62 11.22 -1.59 0.12
C ALA A 62 11.73 -2.64 1.13
N CYS A 63 10.97 -3.73 1.34
CA CYS A 63 11.40 -4.87 2.14
C CYS A 63 12.66 -5.53 1.53
N ALA A 64 12.63 -5.82 0.24
CA ALA A 64 13.73 -6.43 -0.48
C ALA A 64 14.99 -5.54 -0.48
N ASP A 65 14.83 -4.23 -0.68
CA ASP A 65 15.92 -3.27 -0.64
C ASP A 65 16.58 -3.22 0.75
N ALA A 66 15.78 -3.26 1.82
CA ALA A 66 16.30 -3.28 3.18
C ALA A 66 17.05 -4.58 3.52
N ILE A 67 16.67 -5.72 2.94
CA ILE A 67 17.44 -6.96 3.05
C ILE A 67 18.75 -6.85 2.26
N ASN A 68 18.65 -6.45 0.98
CA ASN A 68 19.80 -6.36 0.08
C ASN A 68 20.87 -5.36 0.55
N ASN A 69 20.47 -4.29 1.25
CA ASN A 69 21.38 -3.29 1.79
C ASN A 69 21.87 -3.62 3.22
N GLY A 70 21.40 -4.72 3.82
CA GLY A 70 21.79 -5.18 5.15
C GLY A 70 21.12 -4.45 6.32
N ALA A 71 20.09 -3.62 6.08
CA ALA A 71 19.29 -2.99 7.13
C ALA A 71 18.32 -3.97 7.81
N LEU A 72 17.92 -5.04 7.11
CA LEU A 72 17.15 -6.16 7.65
C LEU A 72 17.94 -7.45 7.48
N SER A 73 18.58 -7.90 8.56
CA SER A 73 19.37 -9.14 8.58
C SER A 73 18.58 -10.38 9.00
N ASP A 74 17.41 -10.18 9.62
CA ASP A 74 16.60 -11.26 10.23
C ASP A 74 15.43 -11.68 9.33
N ALA A 75 15.47 -11.34 8.05
CA ALA A 75 14.46 -11.65 7.04
C ALA A 75 15.11 -11.98 5.70
N GLU A 76 14.45 -12.82 4.90
CA GLU A 76 14.86 -13.20 3.56
C GLU A 76 13.91 -12.64 2.50
N ILE A 77 14.34 -12.56 1.24
CA ILE A 77 13.51 -12.03 0.15
C ILE A 77 12.18 -12.81 0.01
N SER A 78 12.18 -14.11 0.30
CA SER A 78 10.96 -14.93 0.31
C SER A 78 9.93 -14.49 1.36
N ASP A 79 10.38 -13.86 2.45
CA ASP A 79 9.48 -13.28 3.44
C ASP A 79 8.77 -12.05 2.87
N CYS A 80 9.49 -11.20 2.12
CA CYS A 80 8.89 -10.10 1.38
C CYS A 80 7.86 -10.61 0.35
N ASP A 81 8.14 -11.71 -0.36
CA ASP A 81 7.17 -12.33 -1.28
C ASP A 81 5.89 -12.79 -0.56
N ASN A 82 6.02 -13.33 0.65
CA ASN A 82 4.87 -13.72 1.47
C ASN A 82 4.10 -12.49 1.98
N GLN A 83 4.81 -11.44 2.38
CA GLN A 83 4.21 -10.15 2.74
C GLN A 83 3.41 -9.57 1.57
N LEU A 84 3.93 -9.62 0.34
CA LEU A 84 3.21 -9.17 -0.86
C LEU A 84 1.88 -9.92 -1.02
N LYS A 85 1.89 -11.26 -0.95
CA LYS A 85 0.68 -12.09 -1.05
C LYS A 85 -0.36 -11.76 0.01
N VAL A 86 0.09 -11.51 1.25
CA VAL A 86 -0.81 -11.13 2.34
C VAL A 86 -1.35 -9.72 2.13
N CYS A 87 -0.53 -8.79 1.66
CA CYS A 87 -0.92 -7.40 1.39
C CYS A 87 -2.01 -7.32 0.31
N VAL A 88 -1.83 -7.99 -0.83
CA VAL A 88 -2.83 -7.98 -1.91
C VAL A 88 -4.11 -8.74 -1.56
N ALA A 89 -4.05 -9.68 -0.60
CA ALA A 89 -5.22 -10.45 -0.14
C ALA A 89 -6.01 -9.74 0.97
N ALA A 90 -5.55 -8.58 1.46
CA ALA A 90 -6.18 -7.84 2.56
C ALA A 90 -7.28 -6.86 2.10
N THR A 91 -7.75 -6.99 0.86
CA THR A 91 -8.81 -6.16 0.23
C THR A 91 -10.21 -6.57 0.64
#